data_AF-U5MNU0-F1
#
_entry.id   AF-U5MNU0-F1
#
_cell.length_a   1.000
_cell.length_b   1.000
_cell.length_c   1.000
_cell.angle_alpha   90.00
_cell.angle_beta   90.00
_cell.angle_gamma   90.00
#
_symmetry.space_group_name_H-M   'P 1'
#
loop_
_entity.id
_entity.type
_entity.pdbx_description
1 polymer ?
#
loop_
_entity_poly.entity_id
_entity_poly.type
_entity_poly.pdbx_seq_one_letter_code
_entity_poly.pdbx_strand_id
1 'polypeptide(L)'
;MLTIFGAVAQLEREYILARQKEGIEIAKAEGKYKGRKSIDIDRDKFVAIYNRWRAVEITARASMKELGIKASTFYRRVARYEINEM
;
A
#
# COMPACT_ATOMS: atom_id res chain seq x y z
N MET A 1 -40.09 -0.61 -24.07
CA MET A 1 -39.47 -1.92 -23.71
C MET A 1 -38.06 -1.76 -23.14
N LEU A 2 -37.16 -0.95 -23.72
CA LEU A 2 -35.79 -0.75 -23.20
C LEU A 2 -35.71 -0.20 -21.76
N THR A 3 -36.68 0.61 -21.34
CA THR A 3 -36.72 1.21 -19.98
C THR A 3 -36.94 0.17 -18.88
N ILE A 4 -37.77 -0.84 -19.13
CA ILE A 4 -38.03 -1.92 -18.17
C ILE A 4 -36.77 -2.79 -18.02
N PHE A 5 -36.13 -3.16 -19.13
CA PHE A 5 -34.87 -3.93 -19.07
C PHE A 5 -33.73 -3.15 -18.39
N GLY A 6 -33.63 -1.84 -18.61
CA GLY A 6 -32.67 -0.99 -17.90
C GLY A 6 -32.92 -0.96 -16.39
N ALA A 7 -34.19 -0.83 -15.97
CA ALA A 7 -34.56 -0.83 -14.56
C ALA A 7 -34.25 -2.18 -13.88
N VAL A 8 -34.52 -3.30 -14.56
CA VAL A 8 -34.20 -4.65 -14.05
C VAL A 8 -32.68 -4.83 -13.93
N ALA A 9 -31.89 -4.44 -14.93
CA ALA A 9 -30.43 -4.53 -14.87
C ALA A 9 -29.84 -3.70 -13.72
N GLN A 10 -30.39 -2.51 -13.46
CA GLN A 10 -29.99 -1.68 -12.33
C GLN A 10 -30.32 -2.36 -10.99
N LEU A 11 -31.53 -2.91 -10.86
CA LEU A 11 -31.95 -3.62 -9.65
C LEU A 11 -31.04 -4.82 -9.35
N GLU A 12 -30.72 -5.63 -10.37
CA GLU A 12 -29.80 -6.76 -10.22
C GLU A 12 -28.39 -6.30 -9.78
N ARG A 13 -27.90 -5.21 -10.35
CA ARG A 13 -26.62 -4.61 -9.96
C ARG A 13 -26.62 -4.17 -8.50
N GLU A 14 -27.70 -3.53 -8.05
CA GLU A 14 -27.85 -3.09 -6.66
C GLU A 14 -27.86 -4.29 -5.70
N TYR A 15 -28.56 -5.37 -6.04
CA TYR A 15 -28.55 -6.61 -5.26
C TYR A 15 -27.17 -7.26 -5.17
N ILE A 16 -26.41 -7.30 -6.27
CA ILE A 16 -25.05 -7.84 -6.28
C ILE A 16 -24.14 -7.02 -5.36
N LEU A 17 -24.20 -5.69 -5.45
CA LEU A 17 -23.39 -4.80 -4.62
C LEU A 17 -23.76 -4.89 -3.14
N ALA A 18 -25.05 -5.07 -2.81
CA ALA A 18 -25.50 -5.25 -1.44
C ALA A 18 -24.86 -6.50 -0.79
N ARG A 19 -24.92 -7.65 -1.48
CA ARG A 19 -24.30 -8.89 -1.00
C ARG A 19 -22.77 -8.79 -0.94
N GLN A 20 -22.16 -8.15 -1.93
CA GLN A 20 -20.72 -7.90 -1.92
C GLN A 20 -20.32 -7.05 -0.70
N LYS A 21 -21.09 -6.00 -0.39
CA LYS A 21 -20.84 -5.15 0.78
C LYS A 21 -20.92 -5.95 2.08
N GLU A 22 -21.95 -6.79 2.24
CA GLU A 22 -22.07 -7.68 3.40
C GLU A 22 -20.84 -8.59 3.54
N GLY A 23 -20.41 -9.23 2.46
CA GLY A 23 -19.19 -10.06 2.46
C GLY A 23 -17.92 -9.29 2.78
N ILE A 24 -17.80 -8.04 2.29
CA ILE A 24 -16.67 -7.15 2.62
C ILE A 24 -16.67 -6.82 4.11
N GLU A 25 -17.82 -6.51 4.71
CA GLU A 25 -17.91 -6.19 6.13
C GLU A 25 -17.53 -7.38 7.02
N ILE A 26 -17.98 -8.59 6.67
CA ILE A 26 -17.55 -9.83 7.35
C ILE A 26 -16.03 -10.00 7.24
N ALA A 27 -15.47 -9.88 6.04
CA ALA A 27 -14.02 -10.03 5.83
C ALA A 27 -13.19 -8.92 6.51
N LYS A 28 -13.74 -7.71 6.66
CA LYS A 28 -13.13 -6.64 7.48
C LYS A 28 -13.15 -6.99 8.96
N ALA A 29 -14.27 -7.49 9.49
CA ALA A 29 -14.38 -7.93 10.88
C ALA A 29 -13.40 -9.08 11.19
N GLU A 30 -13.17 -9.97 10.22
CA GLU A 30 -12.17 -11.04 10.31
C GLU A 30 -10.72 -10.54 10.08
N GLY A 31 -10.50 -9.26 9.79
CA GLY A 31 -9.16 -8.68 9.58
C GLY A 31 -8.45 -9.13 8.30
N LYS A 32 -9.19 -9.64 7.29
CA LYS A 32 -8.60 -10.11 6.02
C LYS A 32 -8.00 -8.98 5.18
N TYR A 33 -8.55 -7.76 5.28
CA TYR A 33 -8.06 -6.59 4.55
C TYR A 33 -6.82 -5.97 5.22
N LYS A 34 -5.63 -6.40 4.79
CA LYS A 34 -4.33 -5.86 5.24
C LYS A 34 -3.79 -4.73 4.34
N GLY A 35 -4.63 -4.22 3.44
CA GLY A 35 -4.26 -3.21 2.45
C GLY A 35 -3.27 -3.72 1.40
N ARG A 36 -2.65 -2.79 0.67
CA ARG A 36 -1.61 -3.10 -0.31
C ARG A 36 -0.36 -3.59 0.42
N LYS A 37 0.18 -4.74 0.00
CA LYS A 37 1.49 -5.23 0.48
C LYS A 37 2.57 -4.16 0.27
N SER A 38 3.36 -3.91 1.30
CA SER A 38 4.52 -3.02 1.19
C SER A 38 5.51 -3.54 0.17
N ILE A 39 6.25 -2.63 -0.46
CA ILE A 39 7.36 -3.01 -1.34
C ILE A 39 8.38 -3.76 -0.50
N ASP A 40 8.68 -4.99 -0.90
CA ASP A 40 9.71 -5.78 -0.28
C ASP A 40 11.08 -5.16 -0.57
N ILE A 41 11.85 -4.92 0.49
CA ILE A 41 13.20 -4.37 0.41
C ILE A 41 13.98 -5.08 1.48
N ASP A 42 15.12 -5.62 1.08
CA ASP A 42 16.14 -6.17 1.96
C ASP A 42 16.43 -5.18 3.09
N ARG A 43 16.16 -5.61 4.33
CA ARG A 43 16.30 -4.79 5.53
C ARG A 43 17.75 -4.44 5.80
N ASP A 44 18.66 -5.39 5.62
CA ASP A 44 20.07 -5.21 5.94
C ASP A 44 20.69 -4.23 4.95
N LYS A 45 20.34 -4.37 3.67
CA LYS A 45 20.73 -3.41 2.63
C LYS A 45 20.17 -2.01 2.89
N PHE A 46 18.92 -1.91 3.35
CA PHE A 46 18.32 -0.62 3.70
C PHE A 46 19.05 0.06 4.87
N VAL A 47 19.35 -0.66 5.94
CA VAL A 47 20.04 -0.12 7.12
C VAL A 47 21.45 0.35 6.76
N ALA A 48 22.19 -0.45 5.99
CA ALA A 48 23.53 -0.07 5.53
C ALA A 48 23.52 1.22 4.68
N ILE A 49 22.55 1.36 3.79
CA ILE A 49 22.39 2.57 2.95
C ILE A 49 21.90 3.76 3.78
N TYR A 50 20.98 3.53 4.72
CA TYR A 50 20.49 4.56 5.64
C TYR A 50 21.62 5.16 6.46
N ASN A 51 22.48 4.33 7.07
CA ASN A 51 23.60 4.80 7.88
C ASN A 51 24.58 5.65 7.06
N ARG A 52 24.95 5.20 5.85
CA ARG A 52 25.80 5.98 4.93
C ARG A 52 25.16 7.31 4.52
N TRP A 53 23.85 7.30 4.28
CA TRP A 53 23.11 8.52 3.95
C TRP A 53 23.04 9.50 5.13
N ARG A 54 22.80 9.00 6.35
CA ARG A 54 22.80 9.80 7.59
C ARG A 54 24.18 10.36 7.93
N ALA A 55 25.24 9.63 7.61
CA ALA A 55 26.62 10.07 7.71
C ALA A 55 27.03 11.06 6.60
N VAL A 56 26.13 11.41 5.68
CA VAL A 56 26.37 12.33 4.55
C VAL A 56 27.42 11.79 3.55
N GLU A 57 27.70 10.48 3.58
CA GLU A 57 28.65 9.84 2.65
C GLU A 57 28.05 9.65 1.24
N ILE A 58 26.73 9.49 1.16
CA ILE A 58 26.00 9.32 -0.10
C ILE A 58 24.80 10.25 -0.17
N THR A 59 24.42 10.63 -1.39
CA THR A 59 23.21 11.45 -1.59
C THR A 59 21.94 10.61 -1.47
N ALA A 60 20.81 11.26 -1.17
CA ALA A 60 19.50 10.61 -1.20
C ALA A 60 19.21 9.99 -2.57
N ARG A 61 19.63 10.66 -3.66
CA ARG A 61 19.46 10.16 -5.03
C ARG A 61 20.27 8.89 -5.31
N ALA A 62 21.50 8.82 -4.81
CA ALA A 62 22.32 7.62 -4.90
C ALA A 62 21.69 6.46 -4.11
N SER A 63 21.26 6.74 -2.87
CA SER A 63 20.57 5.78 -1.99
C SER A 63 19.33 5.18 -2.64
N MET A 64 18.49 6.03 -3.24
CA MET A 64 17.29 5.61 -3.98
C MET A 64 17.60 4.73 -5.18
N LYS A 65 18.65 5.07 -5.95
CA LYS A 65 19.10 4.29 -7.11
C LYS A 65 19.61 2.92 -6.68
N GLU A 66 20.40 2.85 -5.63
CA GLU A 66 21.00 1.61 -5.11
C GLU A 66 19.95 0.66 -4.49
N LEU A 67 18.91 1.23 -3.87
CA LEU A 67 17.74 0.50 -3.36
C LEU A 67 16.70 0.17 -4.43
N GLY A 68 16.78 0.78 -5.62
CA GLY A 68 15.79 0.60 -6.69
C GLY A 68 14.40 1.15 -6.36
N ILE A 69 14.31 2.20 -5.54
CA ILE A 69 13.02 2.76 -5.08
C ILE A 69 12.86 4.24 -5.39
N LYS A 70 11.59 4.67 -5.50
CA LYS A 70 11.21 6.07 -5.66
C LYS A 70 11.36 6.85 -4.34
N ALA A 71 11.50 8.18 -4.46
CA ALA A 71 11.63 9.10 -3.32
C ALA A 71 10.54 8.95 -2.27
N SER A 72 9.28 8.84 -2.69
CA SER A 72 8.16 8.67 -1.76
C SER A 72 8.28 7.39 -0.92
N THR A 73 8.76 6.29 -1.50
CA THR A 73 8.99 5.05 -0.76
C THR A 73 10.20 5.18 0.17
N PHE A 74 11.28 5.81 -0.29
CA PHE A 74 12.49 6.02 0.50
C PHE A 74 12.19 6.83 1.77
N TYR A 75 11.67 8.05 1.64
CA TYR A 75 11.40 8.92 2.79
C TYR A 75 10.33 8.36 3.74
N ARG A 76 9.27 7.72 3.21
CA ARG A 76 8.28 7.04 4.05
C ARG A 76 8.89 5.88 4.85
N ARG A 77 9.92 5.22 4.31
CA ARG A 77 10.60 4.12 5.00
C ARG A 77 11.59 4.65 6.04
N VAL A 78 12.32 5.72 5.71
CA VAL A 78 13.16 6.47 6.66
C VAL A 78 12.33 6.94 7.86
N ALA A 79 11.22 7.64 7.64
CA ALA A 79 10.38 8.13 8.74
C ALA A 79 9.87 6.99 9.63
N ARG A 80 9.48 5.85 9.04
CA ARG A 80 9.06 4.66 9.82
C ARG A 80 10.20 4.00 10.58
N TYR A 81 11.41 4.02 10.02
CA TYR A 81 12.59 3.48 10.67
C TYR A 81 12.95 4.33 11.90
N GLU A 82 12.99 5.65 11.74
CA GLU A 82 13.27 6.60 12.82
C GLU A 82 12.21 6.57 13.94
N ILE A 83 10.93 6.37 13.61
CA ILE A 83 9.85 6.22 14.60
C ILE A 83 9.95 4.90 15.37
N ASN A 84 10.37 3.80 14.73
CA ASN A 84 10.44 2.49 15.37
C ASN A 84 11.75 2.25 16.15
N GLU A 85 12.79 3.05 15.91
CA GLU A 85 14.04 3.04 16.70
C GLU A 85 14.01 3.99 17.91
N MET A 86 12.97 4.83 18.03
CA MET A 86 12.60 5.56 19.25
C MET A 86 11.70 4.72 20.15
#